data_AF-X1LAN3-F1
#
_entry.id   AF-X1LAN3-F1
#
_cell.length_a   1.000
_cell.length_b   1.000
_cell.length_c   1.000
_cell.angle_alpha   90.00
_cell.angle_beta   90.00
_cell.angle_gamma   90.00
#
_symmetry.space_group_name_H-M   'P 1'
#
loop_
_entity.id
_entity.type
_entity.pdbx_description
1 polymer ?
#
loop_
_entity_poly.entity_id
_entity_poly.type
_entity_poly.pdbx_seq_one_letter_code
_entity_poly.pdbx_strand_id
1 'polypeptide(L)'
;EALEGEKKEEKKEEKPSEKVRRFVQTLSYRYEVVSLIKNPKFDEKTIREKLKKLGDSLDMVQIGDKLKIHIHTDLPDEVKKIMREAGQVLSLREEDMAKEVVGEKSVRKVSIGVVTEDITDLPQKTLERYQIEIVKTILEWPEEENLPGENIYQKMREADKRGIKTFPKTSQAVPKSYLEA
;
A
#
# COMPACT_ATOMS: atom_id res chain seq x y z
N GLU A 1 31.59 -45.11 -42.26
CA GLU A 1 31.34 -43.75 -42.77
C GLU A 1 30.07 -43.21 -42.12
N ALA A 2 30.18 -42.03 -41.53
CA ALA A 2 29.14 -41.12 -41.06
C ALA A 2 27.98 -41.66 -40.17
N LEU A 3 28.19 -41.58 -38.85
CA LEU A 3 27.14 -41.29 -37.89
C LEU A 3 26.70 -39.83 -38.11
N GLU A 4 25.54 -39.60 -38.72
CA GLU A 4 24.90 -38.28 -38.74
C GLU A 4 24.39 -37.96 -37.34
N GLY A 5 25.02 -36.98 -36.69
CA GLY A 5 24.62 -36.50 -35.38
C GLY A 5 23.27 -35.81 -35.43
N GLU A 6 22.31 -36.32 -34.67
CA GLU A 6 21.06 -35.63 -34.37
C GLU A 6 21.39 -34.27 -33.72
N LYS A 7 21.09 -33.19 -34.44
CA LYS A 7 21.08 -31.84 -33.87
C LYS A 7 20.02 -31.78 -32.78
N LYS A 8 20.45 -31.73 -31.51
CA LYS A 8 19.60 -31.27 -30.41
C LYS A 8 19.15 -29.84 -30.71
N GLU A 9 17.89 -29.67 -31.07
CA GLU A 9 17.24 -28.36 -31.01
C GLU A 9 17.21 -27.93 -29.54
N GLU A 10 17.97 -26.88 -29.21
CA GLU A 10 17.83 -26.18 -27.94
C GLU A 10 16.40 -25.65 -27.86
N LYS A 11 15.61 -26.20 -26.94
CA LYS A 11 14.33 -25.60 -26.53
C LYS A 11 14.64 -24.19 -26.03
N LYS A 12 14.31 -23.18 -26.84
CA LYS A 12 14.18 -21.81 -26.36
C LYS A 12 13.12 -21.82 -25.26
N GLU A 13 13.54 -21.62 -24.02
CA GLU A 13 12.62 -21.28 -22.94
C GLU A 13 11.88 -20.01 -23.35
N GLU A 14 10.59 -20.15 -23.66
CA GLU A 14 9.72 -19.00 -23.89
C GLU A 14 9.70 -18.17 -22.61
N LYS A 15 10.31 -16.98 -22.67
CA LYS A 15 10.21 -16.01 -21.59
C LYS A 15 8.72 -15.75 -21.34
N PRO A 16 8.23 -15.90 -20.11
CA PRO A 16 6.82 -15.71 -19.82
C PRO A 16 6.43 -14.31 -20.28
N SER A 17 5.42 -14.21 -21.13
CA SER A 17 4.88 -12.92 -21.57
C SER A 17 4.59 -12.08 -20.31
N GLU A 18 5.13 -10.86 -20.27
CA GLU A 18 4.88 -9.87 -19.23
C GLU A 18 3.40 -9.43 -19.31
N LYS A 19 2.46 -10.35 -18.99
CA LYS A 19 1.10 -9.97 -18.65
C LYS A 19 1.22 -9.15 -17.38
N VAL A 20 1.05 -7.83 -17.52
CA VAL A 20 0.95 -6.88 -16.41
C VAL A 20 -0.04 -7.46 -15.40
N ARG A 21 0.48 -7.99 -14.29
CA ARG A 21 -0.34 -8.49 -13.19
C ARG A 21 -0.91 -7.27 -12.50
N ARG A 22 -2.14 -6.87 -12.86
CA ARG A 22 -2.86 -5.85 -12.09
C ARG A 22 -3.17 -6.43 -10.72
N PHE A 23 -2.68 -5.76 -9.70
CA PHE A 23 -3.03 -6.08 -8.31
C PHE A 23 -4.47 -5.63 -8.08
N VAL A 24 -5.43 -6.55 -8.20
CA VAL A 24 -6.83 -6.27 -7.87
C VAL A 24 -6.95 -6.38 -6.36
N GLN A 25 -7.11 -5.25 -5.67
CA GLN A 25 -7.46 -5.28 -4.26
C GLN A 25 -8.93 -5.71 -4.14
N THR A 26 -9.16 -6.91 -3.61
CA THR A 26 -10.50 -7.36 -3.25
C THR A 26 -10.84 -6.78 -1.88
N LEU A 27 -11.88 -5.95 -1.81
CA LEU A 27 -12.44 -5.50 -0.54
C LEU A 27 -13.47 -6.54 -0.08
N SER A 28 -13.24 -7.17 1.08
CA SER A 28 -14.24 -8.05 1.71
C SER A 28 -15.44 -7.27 2.24
N TYR A 29 -15.21 -6.01 2.63
CA TYR A 29 -16.20 -5.09 3.20
C TYR A 29 -16.00 -3.70 2.62
N ARG A 30 -17.10 -2.95 2.49
CA ARG A 30 -17.10 -1.62 1.89
C ARG A 30 -16.62 -0.53 2.84
N TYR A 31 -16.97 -0.60 4.12
CA TYR A 31 -16.74 0.50 5.06
C TYR A 31 -15.65 0.17 6.07
N GLU A 32 -14.87 1.18 6.43
CA GLU A 32 -14.00 1.20 7.59
C GLU A 32 -14.63 2.08 8.67
N VAL A 33 -14.72 1.57 9.90
CA VAL A 33 -15.14 2.38 11.05
C VAL A 33 -14.00 2.39 12.08
N VAL A 34 -13.59 3.58 12.48
CA VAL A 34 -12.57 3.77 13.52
C VAL A 34 -13.11 4.68 14.61
N SER A 35 -12.96 4.26 15.86
CA SER A 35 -13.39 5.06 17.02
C SER A 35 -12.35 5.06 18.14
N LEU A 36 -12.27 6.19 18.82
CA LEU A 36 -11.59 6.33 20.11
C LEU A 36 -12.65 6.54 21.19
N ILE A 37 -12.70 5.62 22.15
CA ILE A 37 -13.65 5.60 23.25
C ILE A 37 -12.89 5.87 24.55
N LYS A 38 -13.42 6.74 25.39
CA LYS A 38 -12.95 7.01 26.75
C LYS A 38 -13.88 6.37 27.77
N ASN A 39 -13.33 5.90 28.88
CA ASN A 39 -14.04 5.25 29.98
C ASN A 39 -14.98 4.12 29.46
N PRO A 40 -14.44 3.07 28.84
CA PRO A 40 -15.26 1.97 28.35
C PRO A 40 -16.05 1.33 29.51
N LYS A 41 -17.37 1.20 29.34
CA LYS A 41 -18.31 0.63 30.31
C LYS A 41 -18.24 -0.90 30.36
N PHE A 42 -17.74 -1.52 29.30
CA PHE A 42 -17.57 -2.96 29.15
C PHE A 42 -16.10 -3.27 28.96
N ASP A 43 -15.68 -4.46 29.38
CA ASP A 43 -14.33 -4.95 29.11
C ASP A 43 -14.10 -5.17 27.61
N GLU A 44 -12.83 -5.17 27.21
CA GLU A 44 -12.41 -5.33 25.81
C GLU A 44 -12.97 -6.60 25.17
N LYS A 45 -13.02 -7.71 25.92
CA LYS A 45 -13.47 -9.01 25.41
C LYS A 45 -14.96 -8.96 25.07
N THR A 46 -15.78 -8.38 25.94
CA THR A 46 -17.22 -8.18 25.70
C THR A 46 -17.46 -7.35 24.43
N ILE A 47 -16.72 -6.26 24.25
CA ILE A 47 -16.84 -5.40 23.06
C ILE A 47 -16.39 -6.16 21.80
N ARG A 48 -15.26 -6.87 21.88
CA ARG A 48 -14.72 -7.69 20.79
C ARG A 48 -15.71 -8.77 20.35
N GLU A 49 -16.39 -9.44 21.28
CA GLU A 49 -17.37 -10.48 20.97
C GLU A 49 -18.60 -9.96 20.23
N LYS A 50 -19.01 -8.71 20.49
CA LYS A 50 -20.09 -8.05 19.74
C LYS A 50 -19.62 -7.68 18.33
N LEU A 51 -18.44 -7.07 18.22
CA LEU A 51 -17.92 -6.53 16.97
C LEU A 51 -17.44 -7.61 15.98
N LYS A 52 -16.85 -8.72 16.46
CA LYS A 52 -16.34 -9.80 15.58
C LYS A 52 -17.39 -10.44 14.66
N LYS A 53 -18.68 -10.25 14.97
CA LYS A 53 -19.80 -10.76 14.19
C LYS A 53 -20.21 -9.83 13.04
N LEU A 54 -19.68 -8.61 13.02
CA LEU A 54 -20.11 -7.54 12.12
C LEU A 54 -19.10 -7.23 11.02
N GLY A 55 -17.95 -7.90 10.99
CA GLY A 55 -16.89 -7.55 10.05
C GLY A 55 -15.59 -8.31 10.26
N ASP A 56 -14.57 -7.91 9.51
CA ASP A 56 -13.19 -8.38 9.64
C ASP A 56 -12.25 -7.24 10.09
N SER A 57 -10.95 -7.57 10.12
CA SER A 57 -9.89 -6.60 10.42
C SER A 57 -10.11 -5.84 11.73
N LEU A 58 -10.73 -6.52 12.71
CA LEU A 58 -11.04 -5.96 14.02
C LEU A 58 -9.77 -5.82 14.85
N ASP A 59 -9.26 -4.60 14.94
CA ASP A 59 -8.16 -4.21 15.82
C ASP A 59 -8.67 -3.38 17.01
N MET A 60 -8.16 -3.67 18.20
CA MET A 60 -8.54 -2.99 19.43
C MET A 60 -7.30 -2.79 20.29
N VAL A 61 -7.06 -1.54 20.70
CA VAL A 61 -5.91 -1.16 21.53
C VAL A 61 -6.41 -0.36 22.72
N GLN A 62 -6.23 -0.90 23.93
CA GLN A 62 -6.59 -0.23 25.17
C GLN A 62 -5.33 0.31 25.89
N ILE A 63 -5.34 1.59 26.23
CA ILE A 63 -4.31 2.26 27.03
C ILE A 63 -5.00 3.07 28.11
N GLY A 64 -4.87 2.62 29.36
CA GLY A 64 -5.55 3.24 30.50
C GLY A 64 -7.08 3.25 30.30
N ASP A 65 -7.66 4.45 30.38
CA ASP A 65 -9.10 4.68 30.21
C ASP A 65 -9.53 4.86 28.74
N LYS A 66 -8.62 4.69 27.78
CA LYS A 66 -8.90 4.87 26.34
C LYS A 66 -8.83 3.56 25.59
N LEU A 67 -9.81 3.33 24.73
CA LEU A 67 -9.91 2.19 23.84
C LEU A 67 -10.05 2.69 22.40
N LYS A 68 -9.09 2.35 21.54
CA LYS A 68 -9.16 2.57 20.09
C LYS A 68 -9.66 1.29 19.43
N ILE A 69 -10.61 1.42 18.50
CA ILE A 69 -11.21 0.32 17.77
C ILE A 69 -11.16 0.64 16.27
N HIS A 70 -10.79 -0.33 15.45
CA HIS A 70 -10.86 -0.31 14.00
C HIS A 70 -11.52 -1.61 13.53
N ILE A 71 -12.52 -1.50 12.64
CA ILE A 71 -13.17 -2.65 12.00
C ILE A 71 -13.54 -2.32 10.55
N HIS A 72 -13.48 -3.31 9.67
CA HIS A 72 -14.06 -3.25 8.32
C HIS A 72 -15.40 -3.97 8.29
N THR A 73 -16.44 -3.35 7.76
CA THR A 73 -17.83 -3.82 7.84
C THR A 73 -18.69 -3.33 6.68
N ASP A 74 -19.77 -4.04 6.38
CA ASP A 74 -20.87 -3.56 5.52
C ASP A 74 -22.05 -2.99 6.34
N LEU A 75 -21.97 -3.05 7.67
CA LEU A 75 -22.99 -2.60 8.62
C LEU A 75 -22.42 -1.48 9.53
N PRO A 76 -21.95 -0.34 8.97
CA PRO A 76 -21.30 0.70 9.75
C PRO A 76 -22.22 1.29 10.83
N ASP A 77 -23.53 1.39 10.60
CA ASP A 77 -24.47 1.93 11.57
C ASP A 77 -24.58 1.07 12.84
N GLU A 78 -24.60 -0.26 12.71
CA GLU A 78 -24.62 -1.19 13.85
C GLU A 78 -23.31 -1.13 14.65
N VAL A 79 -22.17 -1.04 13.95
CA VAL A 79 -20.87 -0.85 14.59
C VAL A 79 -20.83 0.48 15.36
N LYS A 80 -21.25 1.58 14.74
CA LYS A 80 -21.28 2.91 15.37
C LYS A 80 -22.20 2.92 16.60
N LYS A 81 -23.32 2.17 16.57
CA LYS A 81 -24.21 2.01 17.72
C LYS A 81 -23.49 1.33 18.89
N ILE A 82 -22.83 0.20 18.64
CA ILE A 82 -22.05 -0.52 19.67
C ILE A 82 -20.95 0.38 20.25
N MET A 83 -20.24 1.13 19.42
CA MET A 83 -19.20 2.07 19.86
C MET A 83 -19.76 3.18 20.78
N ARG A 84 -20.95 3.72 20.46
CA ARG A 84 -21.62 4.73 21.31
C ARG A 84 -22.14 4.15 22.62
N GLU A 85 -22.56 2.90 22.63
CA GLU A 85 -22.99 2.22 23.86
C GLU A 85 -21.80 1.85 24.75
N ALA A 86 -20.64 1.58 24.16
CA ALA A 86 -19.46 1.09 24.86
C ALA A 86 -18.80 2.12 25.79
N GLY A 87 -18.97 3.42 25.60
CA GLY A 87 -18.38 4.45 26.46
C GLY A 87 -18.55 5.87 25.92
N GLN A 88 -17.71 6.80 26.36
CA GLN A 88 -17.69 8.16 25.83
C GLN A 88 -16.90 8.20 24.52
N VAL A 89 -17.57 8.40 23.40
CA VAL A 89 -16.90 8.52 22.09
C VAL A 89 -16.17 9.86 21.99
N LEU A 90 -14.84 9.81 21.93
CA LEU A 90 -13.99 10.99 21.69
C LEU A 90 -13.84 11.28 20.20
N SER A 91 -13.75 10.23 19.38
CA SER A 91 -13.75 10.33 17.93
C SER A 91 -14.41 9.11 17.31
N LEU A 92 -15.07 9.29 16.19
CA LEU A 92 -15.68 8.23 15.41
C LEU A 92 -15.70 8.68 13.95
N ARG A 93 -15.11 7.87 13.08
CA ARG A 93 -15.13 8.08 11.63
C ARG A 93 -15.60 6.82 10.93
N GLU A 94 -16.20 7.05 9.77
CA GLU A 94 -16.60 6.03 8.81
C GLU A 94 -16.02 6.44 7.45
N GLU A 95 -15.40 5.50 6.74
CA GLU A 95 -14.82 5.70 5.42
C GLU A 95 -15.34 4.63 4.46
N ASP A 96 -15.81 5.03 3.28
CA ASP A 96 -16.16 4.13 2.18
C ASP A 96 -14.88 3.76 1.42
N MET A 97 -14.34 2.57 1.68
CA MET A 97 -13.10 2.09 1.08
C MET A 97 -13.24 1.82 -0.42
N ALA A 98 -14.46 1.66 -0.94
CA ALA A 98 -14.66 1.49 -2.38
C ALA A 98 -14.28 2.76 -3.17
N LYS A 99 -14.41 3.94 -2.55
CA LYS A 99 -13.97 5.21 -3.14
C LYS A 99 -12.46 5.24 -3.40
N GLU A 100 -11.68 4.66 -2.50
CA GLU A 100 -10.23 4.52 -2.68
C GLU A 100 -9.89 3.62 -3.87
N VAL A 101 -10.68 2.57 -4.11
CA VAL A 101 -10.47 1.64 -5.24
C VAL A 101 -10.70 2.33 -6.59
N VAL A 102 -11.65 3.26 -6.66
CA VAL A 102 -11.95 4.02 -7.89
C VAL A 102 -11.10 5.29 -8.05
N GLY A 103 -10.14 5.52 -7.15
CA GLY A 103 -9.20 6.64 -7.23
C GLY A 103 -9.76 7.98 -6.75
N GLU A 104 -10.84 7.98 -5.97
CA GLU A 104 -11.28 9.19 -5.28
C GLU A 104 -10.31 9.52 -4.15
N LYS A 105 -9.92 10.80 -4.04
CA LYS A 105 -9.07 11.28 -2.95
C LYS A 105 -9.72 10.98 -1.60
N SER A 106 -8.92 10.45 -0.68
CA SER A 106 -9.36 10.30 0.70
C SER A 106 -9.67 11.67 1.30
N VAL A 107 -10.85 11.81 1.92
CA VAL A 107 -11.24 13.02 2.67
C VAL A 107 -10.60 13.06 4.07
N ARG A 108 -9.76 12.07 4.40
CA ARG A 108 -9.09 11.95 5.69
C ARG A 108 -8.13 13.12 5.89
N LYS A 109 -8.38 13.95 6.90
CA LYS A 109 -7.38 14.93 7.35
C LYS A 109 -6.34 14.22 8.21
N VAL A 110 -5.08 14.26 7.81
CA VAL A 110 -3.97 13.77 8.64
C VAL A 110 -3.39 14.94 9.45
N SER A 111 -3.13 14.70 10.73
CA SER A 111 -2.52 15.69 11.63
C SER A 111 -1.00 15.61 11.66
N ILE A 112 -0.43 14.57 11.03
CA ILE A 112 1.00 14.29 10.95
C ILE A 112 1.30 14.11 9.46
N GLY A 113 2.23 14.92 8.94
CA GLY A 113 2.78 14.71 7.60
C GLY A 113 3.84 13.62 7.63
N VAL A 114 3.84 12.76 6.61
CA VAL A 114 4.85 11.72 6.43
C VAL A 114 5.51 11.99 5.08
N VAL A 115 6.83 12.07 5.08
CA VAL A 115 7.64 12.23 3.88
C VAL A 115 8.54 11.00 3.76
N THR A 116 8.61 10.40 2.58
CA THR A 116 9.53 9.28 2.29
C THR A 116 10.09 9.38 0.87
N GLU A 117 10.99 8.47 0.49
CA GLU A 117 11.56 8.41 -0.85
C GLU A 117 10.79 7.47 -1.78
N ASP A 118 10.91 7.67 -3.09
CA ASP A 118 10.25 6.86 -4.12
C ASP A 118 10.68 5.39 -4.14
N ILE A 119 11.86 5.07 -3.59
CA ILE A 119 12.33 3.68 -3.44
C ILE A 119 11.55 2.86 -2.40
N THR A 120 10.67 3.50 -1.61
CA THR A 120 9.80 2.79 -0.65
C THR A 120 8.77 1.88 -1.36
N ASP A 121 8.56 2.07 -2.67
CA ASP A 121 7.66 1.28 -3.51
C ASP A 121 6.24 1.17 -2.93
N LEU A 122 5.76 2.26 -2.32
CA LEU A 122 4.39 2.35 -1.83
C LEU A 122 3.41 2.48 -3.00
N PRO A 123 2.30 1.72 -3.00
CA PRO A 123 1.25 1.91 -4.00
C PRO A 123 0.71 3.34 -3.98
N GLN A 124 0.40 3.90 -5.16
CA GLN A 124 -0.11 5.27 -5.29
C GLN A 124 -1.34 5.55 -4.40
N LYS A 125 -2.26 4.59 -4.30
CA LYS A 125 -3.42 4.66 -3.39
C LYS A 125 -3.03 4.88 -1.92
N THR A 126 -1.91 4.30 -1.48
CA THR A 126 -1.42 4.42 -0.10
C THR A 126 -0.85 5.82 0.11
N LEU A 127 -0.11 6.34 -0.87
CA LEU A 127 0.39 7.71 -0.84
C LEU A 127 -0.77 8.71 -0.73
N GLU A 128 -1.77 8.57 -1.59
CA GLU A 128 -2.95 9.44 -1.61
C GLU A 128 -3.79 9.33 -0.33
N ARG A 129 -4.04 8.11 0.16
CA ARG A 129 -4.84 7.86 1.37
C ARG A 129 -4.24 8.52 2.61
N TYR A 130 -2.92 8.43 2.74
CA TYR A 130 -2.21 8.92 3.93
C TYR A 130 -1.57 10.30 3.72
N GLN A 131 -1.74 10.91 2.53
CA GLN A 131 -1.05 12.14 2.14
C GLN A 131 0.45 12.03 2.42
N ILE A 132 1.04 10.90 2.02
CA ILE A 132 2.48 10.67 2.14
C ILE A 132 3.15 11.36 0.95
N GLU A 133 4.00 12.33 1.24
CA GLU A 133 4.78 13.02 0.22
C GLU A 133 6.00 12.19 -0.16
N ILE A 134 6.31 12.19 -1.46
CA ILE A 134 7.43 11.46 -2.03
C ILE A 134 8.50 12.43 -2.49
N VAL A 135 9.69 12.28 -1.92
CA VAL A 135 10.91 12.88 -2.43
C VAL A 135 11.58 11.92 -3.41
N LYS A 136 12.11 12.45 -4.51
CA LYS A 136 12.75 11.64 -5.56
C LYS A 136 14.20 11.36 -5.22
N THR A 137 14.54 10.08 -5.19
CA THR A 137 15.93 9.61 -5.11
C THR A 137 16.69 10.08 -6.35
N ILE A 138 17.95 10.48 -6.17
CA ILE A 138 18.79 10.87 -7.30
C ILE A 138 19.27 9.59 -7.97
N LEU A 139 18.97 9.46 -9.25
CA LEU A 139 19.43 8.38 -10.11
C LEU A 139 20.43 8.93 -11.12
N GLU A 140 21.65 8.40 -11.10
CA GLU A 140 22.70 8.72 -12.06
C GLU A 140 23.00 7.49 -12.91
N TRP A 141 22.62 7.54 -14.18
CA TRP A 141 22.97 6.52 -15.14
C TRP A 141 23.01 7.09 -16.56
N PRO A 142 24.21 7.38 -17.12
CA PRO A 142 24.36 8.07 -18.40
C PRO A 142 23.62 7.41 -19.58
N GLU A 143 23.48 6.10 -19.55
CA GLU A 143 22.84 5.32 -20.60
C GLU A 143 21.32 5.29 -20.50
N GLU A 144 20.74 5.72 -19.36
CA GLU A 144 19.32 5.58 -19.06
C GLU A 144 18.40 6.22 -20.11
N GLU A 145 18.74 7.43 -20.58
CA GLU A 145 17.95 8.17 -21.57
C GLU A 145 17.86 7.44 -22.92
N ASN A 146 18.85 6.60 -23.22
CA ASN A 146 18.96 5.87 -24.49
C ASN A 146 18.40 4.44 -24.43
N LEU A 147 17.85 4.05 -23.27
CA LEU A 147 17.32 2.72 -23.02
C LEU A 147 15.79 2.73 -23.00
N PRO A 148 15.13 1.86 -23.80
CA PRO A 148 13.68 1.76 -23.81
C PRO A 148 13.19 1.10 -22.51
N GLY A 149 12.02 1.52 -22.03
CA GLY A 149 11.39 0.99 -20.83
C GLY A 149 10.67 2.07 -20.04
N GLU A 150 9.61 1.67 -19.34
CA GLU A 150 8.78 2.53 -18.49
C GLU A 150 9.36 2.67 -17.08
N ASN A 151 10.18 1.72 -16.64
CA ASN A 151 10.82 1.73 -15.31
C ASN A 151 12.28 1.31 -15.38
N ILE A 152 13.02 1.61 -14.31
CA ILE A 152 14.46 1.35 -14.21
C ILE A 152 14.81 -0.12 -14.42
N TYR A 153 13.98 -1.05 -13.96
CA TYR A 153 14.23 -2.48 -14.12
C TYR A 153 14.14 -2.94 -15.57
N GLN A 154 13.18 -2.41 -16.34
CA GLN A 154 13.09 -2.66 -17.78
C GLN A 154 14.32 -2.10 -18.50
N LYS A 155 14.72 -0.87 -18.19
CA LYS A 155 15.92 -0.25 -18.76
C LYS A 155 17.20 -1.04 -18.45
N MET A 156 17.35 -1.54 -17.22
CA MET A 156 18.47 -2.42 -16.83
C MET A 156 18.51 -3.73 -17.63
N ARG A 157 17.35 -4.34 -17.90
CA ARG A 157 17.28 -5.53 -18.76
C ARG A 157 17.70 -5.23 -20.21
N GLU A 158 17.33 -4.07 -20.71
CA GLU A 158 17.73 -3.63 -22.06
C GLU A 158 19.22 -3.29 -22.14
N ALA A 159 19.80 -2.69 -21.09
CA ALA A 159 21.23 -2.45 -21.00
C ALA A 159 22.03 -3.75 -21.05
N ASP A 160 21.62 -4.76 -20.28
CA ASP A 160 22.26 -6.07 -20.25
C ASP A 160 22.21 -6.76 -21.63
N LYS A 161 21.04 -6.75 -22.29
CA LYS A 161 20.90 -7.26 -23.67
C LYS A 161 21.82 -6.57 -24.67
N ARG A 162 22.07 -5.28 -24.49
CA ARG A 162 22.97 -4.48 -25.35
C ARG A 162 24.44 -4.59 -24.95
N GLY A 163 24.76 -5.35 -23.91
CA GLY A 163 26.13 -5.53 -23.41
C GLY A 163 26.70 -4.32 -22.67
N ILE A 164 25.85 -3.36 -22.26
CA ILE A 164 26.26 -2.20 -21.47
C ILE A 164 26.66 -2.69 -20.06
N LYS A 165 27.86 -2.30 -19.61
CA LYS A 165 28.47 -2.77 -18.35
C LYS A 165 28.39 -1.79 -17.19
N THR A 166 27.94 -0.57 -17.46
CA THR A 166 27.68 0.44 -16.43
C THR A 166 26.36 0.15 -15.72
N PHE A 167 26.26 0.58 -14.47
CA PHE A 167 25.09 0.36 -13.63
C PHE A 167 24.55 1.67 -13.12
N PRO A 168 23.24 1.77 -12.88
CA PRO A 168 22.67 2.92 -12.22
C PRO A 168 23.27 3.10 -10.83
N LYS A 169 23.58 4.35 -10.50
CA LYS A 169 23.96 4.76 -9.15
C LYS A 169 22.84 5.57 -8.55
N THR A 170 22.54 5.30 -7.28
CA THR A 170 21.53 6.03 -6.53
C THR A 170 22.18 6.80 -5.40
N SER A 171 21.66 7.99 -5.11
CA SER A 171 21.97 8.70 -3.88
C SER A 171 20.69 9.28 -3.27
N GLN A 172 20.72 9.46 -1.95
CA GLN A 172 19.61 10.07 -1.23
C GLN A 172 19.26 11.44 -1.81
N ALA A 173 18.01 11.85 -1.68
CA ALA A 173 17.63 13.18 -2.10
C ALA A 173 18.36 14.27 -1.28
N VAL A 174 18.50 15.47 -1.86
CA VAL A 174 19.12 16.58 -1.14
C VAL A 174 18.23 17.02 0.03
N PRO A 175 18.80 17.43 1.19
CA PRO A 175 18.02 17.81 2.36
C PRO A 175 16.94 18.87 2.09
N LYS A 176 17.18 19.78 1.15
CA LYS A 176 16.22 20.80 0.74
C LYS A 176 14.92 20.20 0.18
N SER A 177 14.99 19.10 -0.55
CA SER A 177 13.80 18.45 -1.12
C SER A 177 12.87 17.88 -0.05
N TYR A 178 13.42 17.44 1.08
CA TYR A 178 12.62 17.02 2.25
C TYR A 178 11.97 18.18 2.98
N LEU A 179 12.54 19.38 2.92
CA LEU A 179 11.98 20.58 3.53
C LEU A 179 10.84 21.17 2.69
N GLU A 180 10.89 20.98 1.37
CA GLU A 180 9.89 21.48 0.42
C GLU A 180 8.69 20.54 0.25
N ALA A 181 8.82 19.27 0.64
CA ALA A 181 7.76 18.28 0.72
C ALA A 181 6.92 18.46 1.99
#